data_AF-D7SSD9-F1
#
_entry.id   AF-D7SSD9-F1
#
_cell.length_a   1.000
_cell.length_b   1.000
_cell.length_c   1.000
_cell.angle_alpha   90.00
_cell.angle_beta   90.00
_cell.angle_gamma   90.00
#
_symmetry.space_group_name_H-M   'P 1'
#
loop_
_entity.id
_entity.type
_entity.pdbx_description
1 polymer ?
#
loop_
_entity_poly.entity_id
_entity_poly.type
_entity_poly.pdbx_seq_one_letter_code
_entity_poly.pdbx_strand_id
1 'polypeptide(L)'
;MEKRERHFVLVHGACHGAWCWYKVATLLRSAGHRVTALDLAAAGANGKRLDELNSISDYYEPLIEFMTSLVTGEKVILVAHSLGGVSVSVAMERFPQKISVAVFVAALMPGPDLNLPTVIQELHQRSPGASMDTQYTFDRGPNNPPTSVIFGPEYLAAMLYQLSPPEDLMLATMLMRPINGENLLKKITVTKEKYGTIRRVYIVCDKDNVLEEDFQRWMIKNNLTDEVKVILGSDHMPMFCKPLELCAYLQEIVESYS
;
A
#
# COMPACT_ATOMS: atom_id res chain seq x y z
N MET A 1 31.72 -2.28 7.68
CA MET A 1 30.73 -1.19 7.86
C MET A 1 29.67 -1.71 8.80
N GLU A 2 29.40 -1.02 9.90
CA GLU A 2 28.27 -1.39 10.78
C GLU A 2 26.97 -1.24 9.99
N LYS A 3 26.18 -2.32 9.90
CA LYS A 3 24.82 -2.25 9.34
C LYS A 3 24.01 -1.31 10.22
N ARG A 4 23.59 -0.16 9.66
CA ARG A 4 22.70 0.77 10.37
C ARG A 4 21.31 0.14 10.48
N GLU A 5 20.90 -0.12 11.72
CA GLU A 5 19.52 -0.44 12.03
C GLU A 5 18.59 0.68 11.56
N ARG A 6 17.44 0.31 10.98
CA ARG A 6 16.39 1.22 10.53
C ARG A 6 15.04 0.68 10.98
N HIS A 7 14.03 1.55 10.99
CA HIS A 7 12.67 1.20 11.35
C HIS A 7 11.77 1.24 10.12
N PHE A 8 11.37 0.08 9.64
CA PHE A 8 10.40 -0.09 8.55
C PHE A 8 8.98 -0.11 9.10
N VAL A 9 8.09 0.63 8.45
CA VAL A 9 6.65 0.64 8.72
C VAL A 9 5.94 0.18 7.47
N LEU A 10 5.33 -1.00 7.53
CA LEU A 10 4.74 -1.68 6.39
C LEU A 10 3.22 -1.48 6.41
N VAL A 11 2.68 -0.94 5.31
CA VAL A 11 1.27 -0.53 5.17
C VAL A 11 0.64 -1.31 4.03
N HIS A 12 -0.37 -2.12 4.34
CA HIS A 12 -1.04 -3.02 3.41
C HIS A 12 -2.01 -2.31 2.45
N GLY A 13 -2.40 -3.02 1.39
CA GLY A 13 -3.42 -2.62 0.42
C GLY A 13 -4.87 -2.88 0.86
N ALA A 14 -5.80 -2.68 -0.07
CA ALA A 14 -7.23 -2.96 0.15
C ALA A 14 -7.47 -4.43 0.55
N CYS A 15 -8.44 -4.65 1.44
CA CYS A 15 -8.88 -5.95 1.96
C CYS A 15 -7.86 -6.77 2.78
N HIS A 16 -6.58 -6.37 2.76
CA HIS A 16 -5.49 -7.04 3.47
C HIS A 16 -5.31 -6.48 4.89
N GLY A 17 -4.36 -7.05 5.62
CA GLY A 17 -3.89 -6.56 6.92
C GLY A 17 -2.37 -6.69 7.03
N ALA A 18 -1.81 -6.37 8.18
CA ALA A 18 -0.39 -6.52 8.53
C ALA A 18 0.16 -7.92 8.21
N TRP A 19 -0.69 -8.95 8.30
CA TRP A 19 -0.34 -10.34 8.02
C TRP A 19 0.23 -10.54 6.62
N CYS A 20 -0.09 -9.69 5.62
CA CYS A 20 0.45 -9.87 4.27
C CYS A 20 1.96 -9.63 4.20
N TRP A 21 2.53 -8.97 5.19
CA TRP A 21 3.96 -8.68 5.25
C TRP A 21 4.78 -9.77 5.93
N TYR A 22 4.19 -10.90 6.36
CA TYR A 22 4.88 -11.85 7.26
C TYR A 22 6.24 -12.33 6.75
N LYS A 23 6.38 -12.63 5.45
CA LYS A 23 7.66 -13.05 4.85
C LYS A 23 8.69 -11.93 4.86
N VAL A 24 8.35 -10.77 4.32
CA VAL A 24 9.25 -9.62 4.21
C VAL A 24 9.63 -9.07 5.59
N ALA A 25 8.67 -8.99 6.52
CA ALA A 25 8.93 -8.58 7.89
C ALA A 25 9.92 -9.53 8.59
N THR A 26 9.80 -10.84 8.36
CA THR A 26 10.76 -11.83 8.88
C THR A 26 12.16 -11.60 8.32
N LEU A 27 12.28 -11.37 7.01
CA LEU A 27 13.55 -11.11 6.35
C LEU A 27 14.22 -9.81 6.83
N LEU A 28 13.46 -8.72 6.92
CA LEU A 28 13.96 -7.42 7.40
C LEU A 28 14.39 -7.48 8.87
N ARG A 29 13.65 -8.18 9.73
CA ARG A 29 14.05 -8.42 11.13
C ARG A 29 15.32 -9.26 11.21
N SER A 30 15.42 -10.31 10.39
CA SER A 30 16.62 -11.16 10.32
C SER A 30 17.85 -10.39 9.80
N ALA A 31 17.64 -9.34 9.00
CA ALA A 31 18.68 -8.43 8.54
C ALA A 31 19.11 -7.39 9.61
N GLY A 32 18.47 -7.36 10.78
CA GLY A 32 18.80 -6.48 11.90
C GLY A 32 18.00 -5.17 11.93
N HIS A 33 16.88 -5.07 11.22
CA HIS A 33 16.02 -3.88 11.23
C HIS A 33 14.81 -4.03 12.16
N ARG A 34 14.32 -2.91 12.69
CA ARG A 34 13.01 -2.83 13.34
C ARG A 34 11.91 -2.81 12.28
N VAL A 35 10.85 -3.58 12.53
CA VAL A 35 9.72 -3.68 11.59
C VAL A 35 8.41 -3.62 12.34
N THR A 36 7.58 -2.65 11.96
CA THR A 36 6.19 -2.51 12.36
C THR A 36 5.31 -2.72 11.14
N ALA A 37 4.56 -3.82 11.09
CA ALA A 37 3.49 -4.00 10.11
C ALA A 37 2.18 -3.57 10.79
N LEU A 38 1.47 -2.62 10.20
CA LEU A 38 0.26 -2.04 10.79
C LEU A 38 -0.99 -2.66 10.19
N ASP A 39 -1.97 -2.98 11.03
CA ASP A 39 -3.35 -3.14 10.60
C ASP A 39 -4.02 -1.76 10.57
N LEU A 40 -4.47 -1.33 9.40
CA LEU A 40 -5.31 -0.15 9.26
C LEU A 40 -6.69 -0.39 9.88
N ALA A 41 -7.50 0.66 10.03
CA ALA A 41 -8.80 0.50 10.69
C ALA A 41 -9.70 -0.44 9.90
N ALA A 42 -10.39 -1.32 10.62
CA ALA A 42 -11.22 -2.40 10.06
C ALA A 42 -10.49 -3.40 9.13
N ALA A 43 -9.15 -3.43 9.16
CA ALA A 43 -8.32 -4.37 8.43
C ALA A 43 -7.61 -5.35 9.37
N GLY A 44 -7.20 -6.51 8.85
CA GLY A 44 -6.52 -7.58 9.60
C GLY A 44 -7.14 -7.82 10.99
N ALA A 45 -6.34 -7.71 12.04
CA ALA A 45 -6.79 -7.93 13.43
C ALA A 45 -7.31 -6.66 14.13
N ASN A 46 -7.45 -5.52 13.43
CA ASN A 46 -7.96 -4.29 14.02
C ASN A 46 -9.43 -4.44 14.47
N GLY A 47 -9.74 -4.05 15.70
CA GLY A 47 -11.06 -4.28 16.31
C GLY A 47 -12.21 -3.44 15.72
N LYS A 48 -11.93 -2.38 14.96
CA LYS A 48 -12.98 -1.56 14.35
C LYS A 48 -13.75 -2.35 13.29
N ARG A 49 -15.05 -2.13 13.20
CA ARG A 49 -15.91 -2.60 12.12
C ARG A 49 -15.99 -1.55 11.02
N LEU A 50 -16.36 -1.99 9.82
CA LEU A 50 -16.40 -1.13 8.64
C LEU A 50 -17.42 0.03 8.75
N ASP A 51 -18.54 -0.22 9.44
CA ASP A 51 -19.60 0.76 9.70
C ASP A 51 -19.20 1.85 10.71
N GLU A 52 -18.08 1.67 11.42
CA GLU A 52 -17.50 2.69 12.31
C GLU A 52 -16.62 3.70 11.56
N LEU A 53 -16.28 3.44 10.29
CA LEU A 53 -15.44 4.30 9.45
C LEU A 53 -16.32 5.28 8.68
N ASN A 54 -16.33 6.54 9.12
CA ASN A 54 -17.12 7.62 8.54
C ASN A 54 -16.42 8.30 7.35
N SER A 55 -15.11 8.13 7.25
CA SER A 55 -14.24 8.81 6.30
C SER A 55 -12.99 8.00 6.00
N ILE A 56 -12.29 8.35 4.91
CA ILE A 56 -10.99 7.76 4.62
C ILE A 56 -9.95 8.06 5.72
N SER A 57 -10.13 9.13 6.49
CA SER A 57 -9.22 9.41 7.60
C SER A 57 -9.32 8.43 8.75
N ASP A 58 -10.49 7.84 8.95
CA ASP A 58 -10.67 6.80 9.95
C ASP A 58 -9.93 5.53 9.52
N TYR A 59 -9.91 5.23 8.22
CA TYR A 59 -9.18 4.09 7.67
C TYR A 59 -7.68 4.15 7.97
N TYR A 60 -7.03 5.30 7.72
CA TYR A 60 -5.60 5.46 7.93
C TYR A 60 -5.20 5.91 9.34
N GLU A 61 -6.16 6.06 10.25
CA GLU A 61 -5.90 6.52 11.62
C GLU A 61 -4.81 5.74 12.35
N PRO A 62 -4.74 4.39 12.30
CA PRO A 62 -3.67 3.65 12.98
C PRO A 62 -2.25 4.05 12.52
N LEU A 63 -2.09 4.38 11.24
CA LEU A 63 -0.81 4.90 10.73
C LEU A 63 -0.51 6.29 11.29
N ILE A 64 -1.51 7.16 11.39
CA ILE A 64 -1.34 8.52 11.93
C ILE A 64 -1.05 8.49 13.42
N GLU A 65 -1.70 7.63 14.19
CA GLU A 65 -1.41 7.41 15.61
C GLU A 65 0.01 6.90 15.80
N PHE A 66 0.42 5.89 15.02
CA PHE A 66 1.78 5.39 15.04
C PHE A 66 2.80 6.50 14.74
N MET A 67 2.61 7.27 13.66
CA MET A 67 3.53 8.36 13.29
C MET A 67 3.56 9.48 14.35
N THR A 68 2.45 9.73 15.03
CA THR A 68 2.37 10.68 16.15
C THR A 68 3.19 10.20 17.33
N SER A 69 3.13 8.90 17.65
CA SER A 69 3.82 8.27 18.78
C SER A 69 5.35 8.18 18.66
N LEU A 70 5.89 8.28 17.44
CA LEU A 70 7.34 8.28 17.21
C LEU A 70 8.04 9.40 18.00
N VAL A 71 9.13 9.07 18.67
CA VAL A 71 9.91 10.03 19.47
C VAL A 71 10.53 11.11 18.58
N THR A 72 10.77 12.29 19.15
CA THR A 72 11.40 13.40 18.44
C THR A 72 12.79 12.99 17.93
N GLY A 73 13.01 13.17 16.62
CA GLY A 73 14.26 12.81 15.95
C GLY A 73 14.28 11.39 15.35
N GLU A 74 13.33 10.51 15.70
CA GLU A 74 13.18 9.21 15.04
C GLU A 74 12.62 9.41 13.62
N LYS A 75 13.25 8.75 12.65
CA LYS A 75 12.76 8.67 11.26
C LYS A 75 12.51 7.21 10.88
N VAL A 76 11.41 6.99 10.18
CA VAL A 76 11.01 5.67 9.67
C VAL A 76 11.07 5.62 8.15
N ILE A 77 11.17 4.39 7.64
CA ILE A 77 10.97 4.05 6.24
C ILE A 77 9.52 3.58 6.10
N LEU A 78 8.71 4.33 5.37
CA LEU A 78 7.34 3.91 5.06
C LEU A 78 7.36 3.03 3.80
N VAL A 79 6.76 1.84 3.87
CA VAL A 79 6.61 0.95 2.71
C VAL A 79 5.12 0.70 2.52
N ALA A 80 4.60 1.14 1.37
CA ALA A 80 3.19 1.11 1.04
C ALA A 80 2.93 0.13 -0.09
N HIS A 81 1.93 -0.74 0.05
CA HIS A 81 1.45 -1.61 -1.01
C HIS A 81 0.07 -1.19 -1.49
N SER A 82 -0.15 -1.19 -2.82
CA SER A 82 -1.48 -0.97 -3.42
C SER A 82 -2.17 0.29 -2.87
N LEU A 83 -3.41 0.18 -2.39
CA LEU A 83 -4.15 1.27 -1.74
C LEU A 83 -3.43 1.89 -0.54
N GLY A 84 -2.54 1.15 0.14
CA GLY A 84 -1.75 1.66 1.26
C GLY A 84 -0.90 2.88 0.90
N GLY A 85 -0.56 3.04 -0.39
CA GLY A 85 0.11 4.24 -0.90
C GLY A 85 -0.67 5.53 -0.65
N VAL A 86 -2.00 5.47 -0.67
CA VAL A 86 -2.86 6.61 -0.31
C VAL A 86 -2.67 7.02 1.15
N SER A 87 -2.67 6.05 2.07
CA SER A 87 -2.44 6.30 3.50
C SER A 87 -1.03 6.85 3.76
N VAL A 88 -0.02 6.30 3.06
CA VAL A 88 1.36 6.77 3.16
C VAL A 88 1.52 8.20 2.62
N SER A 89 0.86 8.56 1.51
CA SER A 89 0.86 9.94 1.00
C SER A 89 0.29 10.94 2.03
N VAL A 90 -0.71 10.54 2.81
CA VAL A 90 -1.22 11.38 3.91
C VAL A 90 -0.21 11.49 5.05
N ALA A 91 0.42 10.38 5.45
CA ALA A 91 1.46 10.40 6.48
C ALA A 91 2.65 11.28 6.07
N MET A 92 3.03 11.23 4.81
CA MET A 92 4.04 12.09 4.18
C MET A 92 3.68 13.57 4.27
N GLU A 93 2.43 13.94 4.00
CA GLU A 93 1.97 15.32 4.12
C GLU A 93 1.97 15.80 5.58
N ARG A 94 1.62 14.94 6.54
CA ARG A 94 1.48 15.31 7.96
C ARG A 94 2.79 15.27 8.74
N PHE A 95 3.70 14.37 8.39
CA PHE A 95 4.91 14.10 9.18
C PHE A 95 6.21 14.05 8.33
N PRO A 96 6.46 15.01 7.42
CA PRO A 96 7.63 14.95 6.53
C PRO A 96 8.97 14.84 7.26
N GLN A 97 9.07 15.42 8.45
CA GLN A 97 10.27 15.37 9.30
C GLN A 97 10.53 14.01 9.96
N LYS A 98 9.52 13.12 10.02
CA LYS A 98 9.63 11.78 10.64
C LYS A 98 9.83 10.65 9.63
N ILE A 99 9.99 10.97 8.35
CA ILE A 99 10.10 9.99 7.27
C ILE A 99 11.45 10.18 6.59
N SER A 100 12.26 9.11 6.50
CA SER A 100 13.52 9.15 5.76
C SER A 100 13.30 8.95 4.26
N VAL A 101 12.46 7.98 3.91
CA VAL A 101 12.08 7.65 2.53
C VAL A 101 10.73 6.94 2.55
N ALA A 102 9.92 7.18 1.51
CA ALA A 102 8.67 6.47 1.26
C ALA A 102 8.84 5.55 0.03
N VAL A 103 8.53 4.27 0.22
CA VAL A 103 8.63 3.23 -0.81
C VAL A 103 7.23 2.80 -1.22
N PHE A 104 6.90 2.97 -2.49
CA PHE A 104 5.63 2.58 -3.10
C PHE A 104 5.82 1.29 -3.87
N VAL A 105 5.25 0.19 -3.40
CA VAL A 105 5.39 -1.15 -3.98
C VAL A 105 4.09 -1.50 -4.67
N ALA A 106 4.06 -1.45 -6.02
CA ALA A 106 2.83 -1.62 -6.79
C ALA A 106 1.65 -0.87 -6.15
N ALA A 107 1.85 0.42 -5.88
CA ALA A 107 0.97 1.21 -5.02
C ALA A 107 0.40 2.45 -5.71
N LEU A 108 -0.80 2.86 -5.29
CA LEU A 108 -1.35 4.14 -5.70
C LEU A 108 -0.50 5.27 -5.11
N MET A 109 -0.08 6.21 -5.97
CA MET A 109 0.82 7.28 -5.56
C MET A 109 0.29 8.64 -6.05
N PRO A 110 -0.73 9.20 -5.38
CA PRO A 110 -1.17 10.56 -5.66
C PRO A 110 -0.07 11.55 -5.30
N GLY A 111 -0.04 12.68 -6.00
CA GLY A 111 0.95 13.74 -5.84
C GLY A 111 0.33 15.13 -5.90
N PRO A 112 1.14 16.18 -5.68
CA PRO A 112 0.66 17.56 -5.66
C PRO A 112 0.00 17.99 -6.98
N ASP A 113 0.54 17.49 -8.10
CA ASP A 113 0.04 17.77 -9.45
C ASP A 113 -0.75 16.58 -10.06
N LEU A 114 -0.89 15.47 -9.32
CA LEU A 114 -1.60 14.26 -9.72
C LEU A 114 -2.55 13.82 -8.60
N ASN A 115 -3.75 14.39 -8.56
CA ASN A 115 -4.70 14.11 -7.48
C ASN A 115 -5.27 12.68 -7.54
N LEU A 116 -5.72 12.17 -6.40
CA LEU A 116 -6.23 10.80 -6.29
C LEU A 116 -7.44 10.52 -7.19
N PRO A 117 -8.44 11.42 -7.34
CA PRO A 117 -9.51 11.21 -8.32
C PRO A 117 -9.03 10.96 -9.76
N THR A 118 -8.01 11.71 -10.23
CA THR A 118 -7.40 11.50 -11.54
C THR A 118 -6.73 10.13 -11.64
N VAL A 119 -6.03 9.69 -10.59
CA VAL A 119 -5.40 8.36 -10.53
C VAL A 119 -6.45 7.25 -10.60
N ILE A 120 -7.54 7.35 -9.84
CA ILE A 120 -8.62 6.35 -9.84
C ILE A 120 -9.34 6.33 -11.19
N GLN A 121 -9.62 7.50 -11.78
CA GLN A 121 -10.22 7.58 -13.10
C GLN A 121 -9.36 6.91 -14.17
N GLU A 122 -8.05 7.16 -14.18
CA GLU A 122 -7.13 6.52 -15.12
C GLU A 122 -7.08 5.00 -14.89
N LEU A 123 -7.07 4.55 -13.64
CA LEU A 123 -7.14 3.12 -13.31
C LEU A 123 -8.40 2.47 -13.91
N HIS A 124 -9.57 3.07 -13.71
CA HIS A 124 -10.83 2.58 -14.26
C HIS A 124 -10.90 2.59 -15.79
N GLN A 125 -10.16 3.49 -16.45
CA GLN A 125 -10.07 3.53 -17.92
C GLN A 125 -9.24 2.37 -18.47
N ARG A 126 -8.24 1.91 -17.73
CA ARG A 126 -7.35 0.81 -18.14
C ARG A 126 -7.85 -0.56 -17.71
N SER A 127 -8.45 -0.63 -16.52
CA SER A 127 -8.98 -1.84 -15.94
C SER A 127 -10.40 -1.58 -15.43
N PRO A 128 -11.42 -2.37 -15.83
CA PRO A 128 -12.82 -2.14 -15.47
C PRO A 128 -13.16 -2.35 -13.98
N GLY A 129 -12.16 -2.35 -13.10
CA GLY A 129 -12.31 -2.56 -11.67
C GLY A 129 -12.39 -4.05 -11.29
N ALA A 130 -12.50 -4.31 -9.99
CA ALA A 130 -12.58 -5.69 -9.50
C ALA A 130 -13.87 -6.37 -9.99
N SER A 131 -13.74 -7.56 -10.56
CA SER A 131 -14.85 -8.33 -11.15
C SER A 131 -14.81 -9.78 -10.66
N MET A 132 -15.41 -10.72 -11.39
CA MET A 132 -15.55 -12.14 -11.00
C MET A 132 -16.39 -12.30 -9.72
N ASP A 133 -15.88 -13.00 -8.72
CA ASP A 133 -16.54 -13.31 -7.45
C ASP A 133 -16.34 -12.23 -6.37
N THR A 134 -15.78 -11.07 -6.76
CA THR A 134 -15.72 -9.89 -5.89
C THR A 134 -17.12 -9.49 -5.43
N GLN A 135 -17.30 -9.33 -4.11
CA GLN A 135 -18.60 -8.97 -3.53
C GLN A 135 -18.65 -7.47 -3.22
N TYR A 136 -19.77 -6.87 -3.61
CA TYR A 136 -20.08 -5.46 -3.39
C TYR A 136 -21.31 -5.34 -2.50
N THR A 137 -21.23 -4.52 -1.46
CA THR A 137 -22.37 -4.19 -0.58
C THR A 137 -22.94 -2.83 -0.95
N PHE A 138 -24.25 -2.66 -0.85
CA PHE A 138 -24.97 -1.44 -1.22
C PHE A 138 -25.94 -1.01 -0.11
N ASP A 139 -25.43 -0.70 1.09
CA ASP A 139 -26.29 -0.36 2.25
C ASP A 139 -27.12 0.91 2.03
N ARG A 140 -26.69 1.77 1.10
CA ARG A 140 -27.42 2.99 0.69
C ARG A 140 -28.40 2.74 -0.46
N GLY A 141 -28.64 1.48 -0.82
CA GLY A 141 -29.49 1.07 -1.93
C GLY A 141 -28.72 0.89 -3.26
N PRO A 142 -29.27 0.11 -4.21
CA PRO A 142 -28.56 -0.38 -5.39
C PRO A 142 -28.23 0.69 -6.43
N ASN A 143 -28.89 1.85 -6.38
CA ASN A 143 -28.61 2.98 -7.28
C ASN A 143 -27.49 3.90 -6.77
N ASN A 144 -26.94 3.61 -5.59
CA ASN A 144 -25.78 4.31 -5.05
C ASN A 144 -24.51 3.48 -5.32
N PRO A 145 -23.32 4.11 -5.37
CA PRO A 145 -22.09 3.34 -5.49
C PRO A 145 -21.89 2.42 -4.26
N PRO A 146 -21.13 1.33 -4.40
CA PRO A 146 -21.00 0.33 -3.34
C PRO A 146 -20.46 0.96 -2.05
N THR A 147 -21.04 0.54 -0.92
CA THR A 147 -20.62 0.95 0.43
C THR A 147 -19.40 0.19 0.89
N SER A 148 -19.22 -1.05 0.44
CA SER A 148 -18.02 -1.85 0.68
C SER A 148 -17.71 -2.79 -0.47
N VAL A 149 -16.45 -3.23 -0.53
CA VAL A 149 -15.97 -4.26 -1.45
C VAL A 149 -15.13 -5.27 -0.68
N ILE A 150 -15.24 -6.55 -1.05
CA ILE A 150 -14.33 -7.62 -0.63
C ILE A 150 -13.97 -8.47 -1.85
N PHE A 151 -12.67 -8.69 -2.04
CA PHE A 151 -12.18 -9.50 -3.14
C PHE A 151 -12.49 -10.97 -2.90
N GLY A 152 -13.07 -11.63 -3.91
CA GLY A 152 -13.38 -13.05 -3.87
C GLY A 152 -12.16 -13.92 -4.22
N PRO A 153 -12.15 -15.21 -3.81
CA PRO A 153 -11.06 -16.15 -4.11
C PRO A 153 -10.66 -16.25 -5.59
N GLU A 154 -11.60 -16.26 -6.54
CA GLU A 154 -11.30 -16.34 -7.98
C GLU A 154 -10.59 -15.06 -8.45
N TYR A 155 -11.07 -13.90 -8.01
CA TYR A 155 -10.42 -12.63 -8.29
C TYR A 155 -9.01 -12.55 -7.69
N LEU A 156 -8.85 -12.98 -6.43
CA LEU A 156 -7.54 -13.04 -5.79
C LEU A 156 -6.57 -13.92 -6.59
N ALA A 157 -6.99 -15.13 -6.96
CA ALA A 157 -6.16 -16.08 -7.69
C ALA A 157 -5.72 -15.57 -9.07
N ALA A 158 -6.63 -14.95 -9.82
CA ALA A 158 -6.37 -14.53 -11.20
C ALA A 158 -5.66 -13.16 -11.31
N MET A 159 -5.90 -12.26 -10.35
CA MET A 159 -5.48 -10.86 -10.47
C MET A 159 -4.38 -10.44 -9.50
N LEU A 160 -4.39 -10.97 -8.26
CA LEU A 160 -3.44 -10.57 -7.23
C LEU A 160 -2.34 -11.61 -6.99
N TYR A 161 -2.68 -12.90 -7.01
CA TYR A 161 -1.84 -14.01 -6.55
C TYR A 161 -1.45 -14.97 -7.68
N GLN A 162 -1.58 -14.57 -8.94
CA GLN A 162 -1.39 -15.43 -10.11
C GLN A 162 0.04 -15.98 -10.25
N LEU A 163 1.03 -15.37 -9.59
CA LEU A 163 2.42 -15.87 -9.52
C LEU A 163 2.86 -16.17 -8.08
N SER A 164 1.95 -16.06 -7.12
CA SER A 164 2.21 -16.28 -5.70
C SER A 164 2.05 -17.76 -5.33
N PRO A 165 2.76 -18.25 -4.29
CA PRO A 165 2.56 -19.60 -3.78
C PRO A 165 1.09 -19.85 -3.37
N PRO A 166 0.53 -21.04 -3.66
CA PRO A 166 -0.87 -21.35 -3.38
C PRO A 166 -1.21 -21.29 -1.89
N GLU A 167 -0.24 -21.52 -1.00
CA GLU A 167 -0.42 -21.38 0.45
C GLU A 167 -0.69 -19.93 0.86
N ASP A 168 -0.12 -18.95 0.17
CA ASP A 168 -0.36 -17.53 0.45
C ASP A 168 -1.75 -17.11 -0.04
N LEU A 169 -2.22 -17.65 -1.17
CA LEU A 169 -3.61 -17.48 -1.61
C LEU A 169 -4.57 -18.08 -0.59
N MET A 170 -4.32 -19.31 -0.11
CA MET A 170 -5.13 -19.93 0.93
C MET A 170 -5.17 -19.07 2.19
N LEU A 171 -4.02 -18.59 2.66
CA LEU A 171 -3.93 -17.67 3.79
C LEU A 171 -4.79 -16.41 3.57
N ALA A 172 -4.73 -15.81 2.38
CA ALA A 172 -5.52 -14.63 2.03
C ALA A 172 -7.02 -14.91 2.11
N THR A 173 -7.50 -16.04 1.57
CA THR A 173 -8.93 -16.41 1.65
C THR A 173 -9.45 -16.56 3.07
N MET A 174 -8.57 -16.85 4.05
CA MET A 174 -8.94 -16.97 5.46
C MET A 174 -8.92 -15.63 6.20
N LEU A 175 -8.25 -14.60 5.69
CA LEU A 175 -7.93 -13.37 6.42
C LEU A 175 -8.43 -12.08 5.76
N MET A 176 -8.96 -12.14 4.54
CA MET A 176 -9.55 -10.99 3.86
C MET A 176 -10.65 -10.35 4.71
N ARG A 177 -10.68 -9.02 4.70
CA ARG A 177 -11.76 -8.21 5.28
C ARG A 177 -12.28 -7.23 4.23
N PRO A 178 -13.56 -6.84 4.28
CA PRO A 178 -14.08 -5.82 3.37
C PRO A 178 -13.45 -4.45 3.66
N ILE A 179 -13.40 -3.59 2.65
CA ILE A 179 -13.02 -2.18 2.77
C ILE A 179 -14.16 -1.28 2.27
N ASN A 180 -14.25 -0.05 2.78
CA ASN A 180 -15.25 0.93 2.32
C ASN A 180 -15.06 1.22 0.82
N GLY A 181 -16.17 1.43 0.13
CA GLY A 181 -16.15 1.78 -1.28
C GLY A 181 -15.42 3.08 -1.58
N GLU A 182 -14.96 3.22 -2.83
CA GLU A 182 -14.06 4.28 -3.31
C GLU A 182 -14.58 5.71 -3.09
N ASN A 183 -15.87 5.90 -2.83
CA ASN A 183 -16.45 7.20 -2.52
C ASN A 183 -15.79 7.92 -1.34
N LEU A 184 -15.16 7.19 -0.41
CA LEU A 184 -14.43 7.80 0.71
C LEU A 184 -13.10 8.43 0.30
N LEU A 185 -12.54 8.07 -0.86
CA LEU A 185 -11.21 8.53 -1.33
C LEU A 185 -11.19 9.99 -1.83
N LYS A 186 -12.31 10.72 -1.79
CA LYS A 186 -12.50 12.01 -2.50
C LYS A 186 -11.80 13.24 -1.88
N LYS A 187 -11.01 13.11 -0.81
CA LYS A 187 -10.45 14.27 -0.08
C LYS A 187 -9.02 14.04 0.42
N ILE A 188 -8.08 13.74 -0.48
CA ILE A 188 -6.67 13.72 -0.15
C ILE A 188 -5.94 14.72 -1.02
N THR A 189 -5.30 15.68 -0.37
CA THR A 189 -4.47 16.72 -0.98
C THR A 189 -3.10 16.64 -0.35
N VAL A 190 -2.06 16.63 -1.17
CA VAL A 190 -0.66 16.64 -0.76
C VAL A 190 0.06 17.80 -1.44
N THR A 191 1.11 18.32 -0.81
CA THR A 191 1.77 19.58 -1.21
C THR A 191 3.22 19.36 -1.61
N LYS A 192 3.78 20.29 -2.39
CA LYS A 192 5.21 20.24 -2.76
C LYS A 192 6.09 20.52 -1.54
N GLU A 193 5.59 21.35 -0.62
CA GLU A 193 6.29 21.85 0.55
C GLU A 193 6.36 20.83 1.70
N LYS A 194 5.54 19.77 1.67
CA LYS A 194 5.57 18.69 2.67
C LYS A 194 5.78 17.34 2.01
N TYR A 195 4.75 16.74 1.41
CA TYR A 195 4.86 15.46 0.69
C TYR A 195 6.01 15.47 -0.33
N GLY A 196 6.13 16.55 -1.10
CA GLY A 196 7.15 16.68 -2.14
C GLY A 196 8.59 16.68 -1.63
N THR A 197 8.82 17.02 -0.35
CA THR A 197 10.16 17.09 0.27
C THR A 197 10.74 15.72 0.62
N ILE A 198 9.90 14.70 0.70
CA ILE A 198 10.31 13.35 1.11
C ILE A 198 10.77 12.59 -0.12
N ARG A 199 11.91 11.90 0.01
CA ARG A 199 12.42 11.01 -1.03
C ARG A 199 11.45 9.86 -1.28
N ARG A 200 11.18 9.57 -2.53
CA ARG A 200 10.23 8.52 -2.96
C ARG A 200 10.95 7.50 -3.82
N VAL A 201 10.72 6.23 -3.54
CA VAL A 201 11.13 5.12 -4.39
C VAL A 201 9.87 4.38 -4.83
N TYR A 202 9.76 4.09 -6.14
CA TYR A 202 8.70 3.22 -6.64
C TYR A 202 9.28 1.85 -7.01
N ILE A 203 8.65 0.78 -6.56
CA ILE A 203 8.99 -0.60 -6.94
C ILE A 203 7.85 -1.12 -7.82
N VAL A 204 8.15 -1.26 -9.12
CA VAL A 204 7.23 -1.73 -10.14
C VAL A 204 7.16 -3.26 -10.12
N CYS A 205 5.95 -3.81 -10.25
CA CYS A 205 5.72 -5.24 -10.50
C CYS A 205 5.24 -5.42 -11.94
N ASP A 206 6.03 -6.09 -12.79
CA ASP A 206 5.84 -6.15 -14.25
C ASP A 206 4.76 -7.13 -14.72
N LYS A 207 4.29 -8.03 -13.84
CA LYS A 207 3.20 -8.98 -14.09
C LYS A 207 1.98 -8.71 -13.20
N ASP A 208 1.87 -7.49 -12.67
CA ASP A 208 0.71 -7.05 -11.92
C ASP A 208 -0.52 -6.94 -12.85
N ASN A 209 -1.61 -7.63 -12.50
CA ASN A 209 -2.86 -7.60 -13.27
C ASN A 209 -3.88 -6.59 -12.69
N VAL A 210 -3.60 -6.00 -11.51
CA VAL A 210 -4.48 -5.02 -10.85
C VAL A 210 -4.03 -3.61 -11.20
N LEU A 211 -2.77 -3.30 -10.89
CA LEU A 211 -2.12 -2.05 -11.27
C LEU A 211 -1.12 -2.42 -12.36
N GLU A 212 -1.58 -2.57 -13.60
CA GLU A 212 -0.72 -2.99 -14.70
C GLU A 212 0.55 -2.13 -14.82
N GLU A 213 1.64 -2.72 -15.32
CA GLU A 213 2.95 -2.06 -15.39
C GLU A 213 2.88 -0.69 -16.08
N ASP A 214 2.10 -0.60 -17.15
CA ASP A 214 1.90 0.63 -17.92
C ASP A 214 1.20 1.73 -17.08
N PHE A 215 0.27 1.36 -16.21
CA PHE A 215 -0.40 2.25 -15.26
C PHE A 215 0.54 2.69 -14.15
N GLN A 216 1.32 1.77 -13.57
CA GLN A 216 2.37 2.11 -12.60
C GLN A 216 3.36 3.12 -13.20
N ARG A 217 3.84 2.88 -14.43
CA ARG A 217 4.74 3.79 -15.15
C ARG A 217 4.09 5.12 -15.50
N TRP A 218 2.80 5.13 -15.84
CA TRP A 218 2.05 6.37 -16.04
C TRP A 218 1.97 7.19 -14.75
N MET A 219 1.72 6.57 -13.59
CA MET A 219 1.73 7.28 -12.30
C MET A 219 3.11 7.87 -12.02
N ILE A 220 4.18 7.10 -12.20
CA ILE A 220 5.57 7.57 -12.01
C ILE A 220 5.87 8.78 -12.90
N LYS A 221 5.46 8.74 -14.17
CA LYS A 221 5.68 9.85 -15.12
C LYS A 221 4.97 11.14 -14.69
N ASN A 222 3.80 11.03 -14.07
CA ASN A 222 2.98 12.17 -13.66
C ASN A 222 3.21 12.59 -12.19
N ASN A 223 3.96 11.80 -11.41
CA ASN A 223 4.35 12.09 -10.04
C ASN A 223 5.76 11.51 -9.78
N LEU A 224 6.78 12.22 -10.27
CA LEU A 224 8.16 11.73 -10.31
C LEU A 224 8.68 11.24 -8.96
N THR A 225 9.37 10.11 -8.99
CA THR A 225 10.10 9.53 -7.86
C THR A 225 11.61 9.73 -8.02
N ASP A 226 12.34 9.65 -6.91
CA ASP A 226 13.79 9.78 -6.89
C ASP A 226 14.48 8.52 -7.44
N GLU A 227 13.85 7.36 -7.25
CA GLU A 227 14.32 6.09 -7.75
C GLU A 227 13.13 5.22 -8.21
N VAL A 228 13.37 4.38 -9.21
CA VAL A 228 12.44 3.36 -9.68
C VAL A 228 13.18 2.04 -9.76
N LYS A 229 12.65 1.01 -9.09
CA LYS A 229 13.10 -0.38 -9.21
C LYS A 229 11.99 -1.20 -9.87
N VAL A 230 12.34 -2.35 -10.43
CA VAL A 230 11.39 -3.27 -11.08
C VAL A 230 11.68 -4.68 -10.59
N ILE A 231 10.66 -5.35 -10.05
CA ILE A 231 10.75 -6.78 -9.71
C ILE A 231 10.16 -7.56 -10.90
N LEU A 232 11.02 -8.29 -11.61
CA LEU A 232 10.61 -9.05 -12.80
C LEU A 232 9.91 -10.36 -12.44
N GLY A 233 8.83 -10.66 -13.16
CA GLY A 233 7.96 -11.79 -12.88
C GLY A 233 7.23 -11.67 -11.54
N SER A 234 6.91 -10.45 -11.10
CA SER A 234 6.12 -10.23 -9.88
C SER A 234 4.66 -9.98 -10.22
N ASP A 235 3.76 -10.70 -9.57
CA ASP A 235 2.35 -10.33 -9.52
C ASP A 235 2.13 -9.09 -8.61
N HIS A 236 0.87 -8.78 -8.30
CA HIS A 236 0.51 -7.68 -7.41
C HIS A 236 1.04 -7.86 -5.99
N MET A 237 1.47 -9.07 -5.60
CA MET A 237 1.87 -9.43 -4.24
C MET A 237 3.37 -9.81 -4.16
N PRO A 238 4.31 -8.87 -4.43
CA PRO A 238 5.75 -9.14 -4.39
C PRO A 238 6.25 -9.61 -3.03
N MET A 239 5.53 -9.28 -1.95
CA MET A 239 5.83 -9.79 -0.60
C MET A 239 5.57 -11.30 -0.44
N PHE A 240 4.89 -11.94 -1.39
CA PHE A 240 4.64 -13.39 -1.43
C PHE A 240 5.40 -14.10 -2.53
N CYS A 241 5.31 -13.62 -3.78
CA CYS A 241 5.95 -14.26 -4.93
C CYS A 241 7.45 -13.94 -5.05
N LYS A 242 7.88 -12.76 -4.56
CA LYS A 242 9.26 -12.26 -4.68
C LYS A 242 9.83 -11.68 -3.36
N PRO A 243 9.61 -12.31 -2.19
CA PRO A 243 9.92 -11.72 -0.88
C PRO A 243 11.40 -11.42 -0.68
N LEU A 244 12.29 -12.27 -1.22
CA LEU A 244 13.75 -12.09 -1.11
C LEU A 244 14.22 -10.88 -1.93
N GLU A 245 13.71 -10.73 -3.16
CA GLU A 245 14.07 -9.64 -4.06
C GLU A 245 13.51 -8.30 -3.54
N LEU A 246 12.26 -8.28 -3.08
CA LEU A 246 11.69 -7.12 -2.42
C LEU A 246 12.50 -6.73 -1.16
N CYS A 247 12.88 -7.70 -0.32
CA CYS A 247 13.72 -7.42 0.84
C CYS A 247 15.13 -6.92 0.48
N ALA A 248 15.71 -7.40 -0.63
CA ALA A 248 17.01 -6.91 -1.11
C ALA A 248 16.91 -5.44 -1.53
N TYR A 249 15.90 -5.07 -2.31
CA TYR A 249 15.65 -3.69 -2.70
C TYR A 249 15.38 -2.78 -1.51
N LEU A 250 14.62 -3.24 -0.51
CA LEU A 250 14.40 -2.46 0.71
C LEU A 250 15.70 -2.23 1.50
N GLN A 251 16.63 -3.19 1.49
CA GLN A 251 17.95 -3.03 2.12
C GLN A 251 18.86 -2.08 1.31
N GLU A 252 18.86 -2.15 -0.02
CA GLU A 252 19.61 -1.19 -0.86
C GLU A 252 19.13 0.26 -0.61
N ILE A 253 17.82 0.46 -0.46
CA ILE A 253 17.24 1.77 -0.14
C ILE A 253 17.75 2.28 1.22
N VAL A 254 17.96 1.40 2.21
CA VAL A 254 18.56 1.79 3.49
C VAL A 254 19.95 2.37 3.29
N GLU A 255 20.76 1.79 2.40
CA GLU A 255 22.13 2.26 2.15
C GLU A 255 22.14 3.62 1.43
N SER A 256 21.22 3.83 0.48
CA SER A 256 21.15 5.06 -0.33
C SER A 256 20.52 6.27 0.36
N TYR A 257 19.58 6.06 1.29
CA TYR A 257 18.79 7.14 1.90
C TYR A 257 19.10 7.31 3.40
N SER A 258 20.35 7.02 3.76
CA SER A 258 20.87 6.97 5.13
C SER A 258 21.22 8.32 5.77
#